data_AF-A0A7X6SGG0-F1
#
_entry.id   AF-A0A7X6SGG0-F1
#
_cell.length_a   1.000
_cell.length_b   1.000
_cell.length_c   1.000
_cell.angle_alpha   90.00
_cell.angle_beta   90.00
_cell.angle_gamma   90.00
#
_symmetry.space_group_name_H-M   'P 1'
#
loop_
_entity.id
_entity.type
_entity.pdbx_description
1 polymer ?
#
loop_
_entity_poly.entity_id
_entity_poly.type
_entity_poly.pdbx_seq_one_letter_code
_entity_poly.pdbx_strand_id
1 'polypeptide(L)'
;MRRLAGDLGSALRTSRASTSALIVLVTVLALLASLYRGVPISDVELHDGGVWVTNKDLRLLGHLNYPSRTLDGGVAVMADDFDVHQSGNKVALRDESADMASLVDGGAFTLGATGRFSSDVDVSYGADTVVVTELPTGKVWA
;
A
#
# COMPACT_ATOMS: atom_id res chain seq x y z
N MET A 1 45.25 -61.08 -1.11
CA MET A 1 43.91 -60.45 -0.97
C MET A 1 43.87 -59.70 0.37
N ARG A 2 44.35 -58.46 0.41
CA ARG A 2 44.58 -57.69 1.65
C ARG A 2 44.18 -56.23 1.45
N ARG A 3 42.90 -55.97 1.17
CA ARG A 3 42.28 -54.63 1.17
C ARG A 3 40.78 -54.87 1.32
N LEU A 4 40.17 -54.51 2.46
CA LEU A 4 38.72 -54.29 2.66
C LEU A 4 38.33 -54.05 4.14
N ALA A 5 39.27 -54.06 5.09
CA ALA A 5 38.97 -53.79 6.51
C ALA A 5 39.27 -52.33 6.96
N GLY A 6 39.80 -51.47 6.08
CA GLY A 6 40.25 -50.11 6.44
C GLY A 6 39.21 -48.99 6.24
N ASP A 7 38.10 -49.25 5.54
CA ASP A 7 37.23 -48.19 5.01
C ASP A 7 35.97 -47.88 5.85
N LEU A 8 35.62 -48.74 6.83
CA LEU A 8 34.46 -48.48 7.70
C LEU A 8 34.76 -47.52 8.86
N GLY A 9 36.02 -47.42 9.30
CA GLY A 9 36.43 -46.56 10.40
C GLY A 9 36.55 -45.08 10.01
N SER A 10 36.91 -44.79 8.77
CA SER A 10 37.00 -43.44 8.21
C SER A 10 35.60 -42.85 7.97
N ALA A 11 34.68 -43.64 7.40
CA ALA A 11 33.31 -43.23 7.10
C ALA A 11 32.46 -42.91 8.35
N LEU A 12 32.63 -43.65 9.44
CA LEU A 12 31.94 -43.38 10.71
C LEU A 12 32.55 -42.22 11.51
N ARG A 13 33.84 -41.94 11.30
CA ARG A 13 34.52 -40.80 11.93
C ARG A 13 34.24 -39.50 11.18
N THR A 14 34.12 -39.54 9.86
CA THR A 14 33.59 -38.41 9.07
C THR A 14 32.09 -38.22 9.31
N SER A 15 31.27 -39.28 9.39
CA SER A 15 29.83 -39.10 9.64
C SER A 15 29.52 -38.51 11.02
N ARG A 16 30.23 -38.95 12.07
CA ARG A 16 30.08 -38.38 13.42
C ARG A 16 30.59 -36.95 13.52
N ALA A 17 31.68 -36.63 12.83
CA ALA A 17 32.16 -35.25 12.72
C ALA A 17 31.16 -34.37 11.94
N SER A 18 30.49 -34.93 10.93
CA SER A 18 29.41 -34.25 10.22
C SER A 18 28.17 -34.06 11.07
N THR A 19 27.78 -35.05 11.89
CA THR A 19 26.64 -34.92 12.82
C THR A 19 26.94 -33.89 13.91
N SER A 20 28.13 -33.90 14.50
CA SER A 20 28.49 -32.90 15.52
C SER A 20 28.58 -31.49 14.92
N ALA A 21 29.17 -31.35 13.73
CA ALA A 21 29.19 -30.08 13.01
C ALA A 21 27.78 -29.57 12.69
N LEU A 22 26.86 -30.45 12.28
CA LEU A 22 25.47 -30.11 12.00
C LEU A 22 24.74 -29.65 13.27
N ILE A 23 24.92 -30.36 14.39
CA ILE A 23 24.32 -29.98 15.69
C ILE A 23 24.82 -28.60 16.12
N VAL A 24 26.13 -28.34 16.01
CA VAL A 24 26.72 -27.05 16.34
C VAL A 24 26.12 -25.95 15.46
N LEU A 25 26.05 -26.17 14.15
CA LEU A 25 25.47 -25.20 13.21
C LEU A 25 24.00 -24.90 13.54
N VAL A 26 23.17 -25.93 13.75
CA VAL A 26 21.75 -25.75 14.11
C VAL A 26 21.61 -25.02 15.43
N THR A 27 22.45 -25.32 16.42
CA THR A 27 22.43 -24.66 17.73
C THR A 27 22.80 -23.18 17.61
N VAL A 28 23.83 -22.87 16.82
CA VAL A 28 24.24 -21.48 16.55
C VAL A 28 23.12 -20.71 15.83
N LEU A 29 22.49 -21.30 14.82
CA LEU A 29 21.38 -20.68 14.12
C LEU A 29 20.16 -20.46 15.01
N ALA A 30 19.83 -21.42 15.89
CA ALA A 30 18.74 -21.29 16.85
C ALA A 30 19.01 -20.19 17.89
N LEU A 31 20.26 -20.11 18.40
CA LEU A 31 20.69 -19.02 19.27
C LEU A 31 20.57 -17.66 18.58
N LEU A 32 21.04 -17.56 17.33
CA LEU A 32 20.92 -16.34 16.53
C LEU A 32 19.45 -15.97 16.31
N ALA A 33 18.59 -16.90 15.93
CA ALA A 33 17.16 -16.63 15.74
C ALA A 33 16.44 -16.23 17.04
N SER A 34 16.89 -16.74 18.20
CA SER A 34 16.33 -16.39 19.51
C SER A 34 16.77 -15.01 19.98
N LEU A 35 18.06 -14.67 19.78
CA LEU A 35 18.64 -13.37 20.15
C LEU A 35 18.22 -12.27 19.17
N TYR A 36 18.12 -12.59 17.89
CA TYR A 36 17.66 -11.71 16.82
C TYR A 36 16.25 -12.13 16.42
N ARG A 37 15.26 -11.75 17.25
CA ARG A 37 13.88 -11.63 16.78
C ARG A 37 13.94 -10.66 15.61
N GLY A 38 13.76 -11.14 14.38
CA GLY A 38 13.81 -10.30 13.20
C GLY A 38 12.94 -9.05 13.36
N VAL A 39 13.19 -8.02 12.56
CA VAL A 39 12.35 -6.83 12.59
C VAL A 39 10.92 -7.26 12.23
N PRO A 40 9.92 -7.05 13.10
CA PRO A 40 8.55 -7.33 12.72
C PRO A 40 8.26 -6.50 11.46
N ILE A 41 7.97 -7.18 10.34
CA ILE A 41 7.41 -6.52 9.18
C ILE A 41 6.01 -6.14 9.62
N SER A 42 5.87 -4.90 10.05
CA SER A 42 4.57 -4.32 10.27
C SER A 42 3.92 -4.24 8.89
N ASP A 43 2.78 -4.90 8.72
CA ASP A 43 1.92 -4.72 7.54
C ASP A 43 1.23 -3.36 7.73
N VAL A 44 2.01 -2.29 7.52
CA VAL A 44 1.53 -0.94 7.75
C VAL A 44 0.96 -0.43 6.45
N GLU A 45 -0.34 -0.18 6.48
CA GLU A 45 -1.01 0.74 5.56
C GLU A 45 -0.55 2.16 5.92
N LEU A 46 0.75 2.44 5.73
CA LEU A 46 1.34 3.72 6.06
C LEU A 46 1.00 4.67 4.92
N HIS A 47 0.18 5.67 5.23
CA HIS A 47 0.11 6.87 4.42
C HIS A 47 1.49 7.53 4.51
N ASP A 48 2.13 7.77 3.37
CA ASP A 48 3.50 8.30 3.23
C ASP A 48 3.65 9.76 3.71
N GLY A 49 2.64 10.28 4.41
CA GLY A 49 2.51 11.70 4.77
C GLY A 49 2.19 12.58 3.56
N GLY A 50 1.91 12.00 2.40
CA GLY A 50 1.43 12.69 1.22
C GLY A 50 -0.01 13.16 1.39
N VAL A 51 -0.31 14.32 0.79
CA VAL A 51 -1.67 14.86 0.73
C VAL A 51 -2.00 15.24 -0.70
N TRP A 52 -3.24 15.01 -1.10
CA TRP A 52 -3.74 15.49 -2.38
C TRP A 52 -4.18 16.95 -2.25
N VAL A 53 -3.81 17.75 -3.24
CA VAL A 53 -4.09 19.18 -3.29
C VAL A 53 -4.65 19.56 -4.65
N THR A 54 -5.61 20.48 -4.66
CA THR A 54 -6.24 20.98 -5.89
C THR A 54 -5.76 22.39 -6.21
N ASN A 55 -5.59 22.66 -7.50
CA ASN A 55 -5.38 24.00 -8.02
C ASN A 55 -6.36 24.23 -9.18
N LYS A 56 -7.42 24.99 -8.91
CA LYS A 56 -8.51 25.24 -9.87
C LYS A 56 -8.06 26.14 -11.02
N ASP A 57 -7.23 27.13 -10.75
CA ASP A 57 -6.69 28.05 -11.78
C ASP A 57 -5.84 27.32 -12.83
N LEU A 58 -5.07 26.32 -12.40
CA LEU A 58 -4.23 25.49 -13.27
C LEU A 58 -4.94 24.21 -13.74
N ARG A 59 -6.16 23.96 -13.27
CA ARG A 59 -6.90 22.70 -13.44
C ARG A 59 -6.02 21.47 -13.17
N LEU A 60 -5.40 21.45 -12.00
CA LEU A 60 -4.44 20.43 -11.59
C LEU A 60 -4.84 19.82 -10.25
N LEU A 61 -4.86 18.48 -10.19
CA LEU A 61 -4.85 17.71 -8.96
C LEU A 61 -3.42 17.20 -8.72
N GLY A 62 -2.79 17.56 -7.62
CA GLY A 62 -1.41 17.21 -7.31
C GLY A 62 -1.27 16.35 -6.05
N HIS A 63 -0.24 15.52 -6.00
CA HIS A 63 0.17 14.82 -4.78
C HIS A 63 1.39 15.50 -4.16
N LEU A 64 1.22 16.04 -2.97
CA LEU A 64 2.25 16.77 -2.23
C LEU A 64 2.85 15.87 -1.15
N ASN A 65 4.16 15.68 -1.22
CA ASN A 65 4.95 15.13 -0.13
C ASN A 65 5.11 16.18 0.98
N TYR A 66 4.34 16.08 2.06
CA TYR A 66 4.34 17.13 3.09
C TYR A 66 5.70 17.32 3.79
N PRO A 67 6.44 16.26 4.20
CA PRO A 67 7.75 16.42 4.83
C PRO A 67 8.78 17.15 3.95
N SER A 68 8.80 16.82 2.66
CA SER A 68 9.78 17.38 1.71
C SER A 68 9.28 18.68 1.05
N ARG A 69 7.98 18.98 1.16
CA ARG A 69 7.27 20.05 0.45
C ARG A 69 7.46 19.98 -1.07
N THR A 70 7.58 18.77 -1.59
CA THR A 70 7.75 18.50 -3.02
C THR A 70 6.45 17.99 -3.61
N LEU A 71 6.16 18.44 -4.83
CA LEU A 71 5.07 17.87 -5.62
C LEU A 71 5.63 16.65 -6.34
N ASP A 72 5.14 15.47 -6.00
CA ASP A 72 5.67 14.21 -6.52
C ASP A 72 5.01 13.83 -7.85
N GLY A 73 3.84 14.43 -8.16
CA GLY A 73 3.18 14.33 -9.44
C GLY A 73 1.81 15.00 -9.44
N GLY A 74 1.12 14.96 -10.59
CA GLY A 74 -0.21 15.53 -10.72
C GLY A 74 -0.94 15.12 -12.00
N VAL A 75 -2.25 15.30 -11.97
CA VAL A 75 -3.20 14.94 -13.01
C VAL A 75 -3.89 16.22 -13.50
N ALA A 76 -3.89 16.43 -14.81
CA ALA A 76 -4.67 17.51 -15.42
C ALA A 76 -6.16 17.18 -15.35
N VAL A 77 -6.96 18.18 -14.99
CA VAL A 77 -8.41 18.06 -14.78
C VAL A 77 -9.13 18.87 -15.85
N MET A 78 -10.25 18.36 -16.35
CA MET A 78 -11.07 19.08 -17.35
C MET A 78 -12.08 20.03 -16.71
N ALA A 79 -12.50 19.74 -15.48
CA ALA A 79 -13.43 20.53 -14.69
C ALA A 79 -12.86 21.88 -14.28
N ASP A 80 -13.73 22.90 -14.22
CA ASP A 80 -13.41 24.22 -13.71
C ASP A 80 -13.54 24.30 -12.19
N ASP A 81 -14.51 23.59 -11.63
CA ASP A 81 -14.71 23.47 -10.19
C ASP A 81 -14.66 22.01 -9.79
N PHE A 82 -13.63 21.66 -9.02
CA PHE A 82 -13.39 20.30 -8.58
C PHE A 82 -12.72 20.25 -7.21
N ASP A 83 -12.95 19.17 -6.50
CA ASP A 83 -12.28 18.87 -5.25
C ASP A 83 -11.79 17.42 -5.19
N VAL A 84 -11.05 17.08 -4.14
CA VAL A 84 -10.53 15.74 -3.90
C VAL A 84 -11.08 15.16 -2.60
N HIS A 85 -11.58 13.93 -2.69
CA HIS A 85 -11.90 13.12 -1.53
C HIS A 85 -10.84 12.04 -1.37
N GLN A 86 -10.23 12.01 -0.20
CA GLN A 86 -9.21 11.03 0.14
C GLN A 86 -9.60 10.27 1.40
N SER A 87 -9.48 8.94 1.31
CA SER A 87 -9.54 8.05 2.46
C SER A 87 -8.39 7.03 2.35
N GLY A 88 -7.31 7.29 3.09
CA GLY A 88 -6.06 6.55 2.95
C GLY A 88 -5.51 6.65 1.52
N ASN A 89 -5.35 5.52 0.85
CA ASN A 89 -4.83 5.44 -0.53
C ASN A 89 -5.94 5.50 -1.60
N LYS A 90 -7.21 5.62 -1.19
CA LYS A 90 -8.35 5.73 -2.09
C LYS A 90 -8.65 7.20 -2.30
N VAL A 91 -8.59 7.63 -3.55
CA VAL A 91 -8.68 9.02 -3.93
C VAL A 91 -9.67 9.14 -5.08
N ALA A 92 -10.61 10.05 -4.93
CA ALA A 92 -11.58 10.39 -5.95
C ALA A 92 -11.54 11.90 -6.20
N LEU A 93 -11.57 12.28 -7.47
CA LEU A 93 -11.80 13.65 -7.89
C LEU A 93 -13.30 13.86 -8.06
N ARG A 94 -13.84 14.90 -7.43
CA ARG A 94 -15.23 15.35 -7.57
C ARG A 94 -15.26 16.54 -8.51
N ASP A 95 -16.02 16.45 -9.59
CA ASP A 95 -16.39 17.60 -10.44
C ASP A 95 -17.73 18.13 -9.95
N GLU A 96 -17.69 19.29 -9.30
CA GLU A 96 -18.86 19.92 -8.68
C GLU A 96 -19.79 20.57 -9.70
N SER A 97 -19.30 20.85 -10.91
CA SER A 97 -20.10 21.45 -11.98
C SER A 97 -20.87 20.42 -12.80
N ALA A 98 -20.35 19.18 -12.90
CA ALA A 98 -20.92 18.13 -13.72
C ALA A 98 -21.60 16.99 -12.93
N ASP A 99 -21.65 17.11 -11.61
CA ASP A 99 -22.10 16.05 -10.68
C ASP A 99 -21.43 14.71 -10.98
N MET A 100 -20.10 14.75 -11.17
CA MET A 100 -19.30 13.59 -11.53
C MET A 100 -18.23 13.31 -10.48
N ALA A 101 -17.85 12.05 -10.33
CA ALA A 101 -16.60 11.70 -9.66
C ALA A 101 -15.81 10.67 -10.43
N SER A 102 -14.49 10.85 -10.45
CA SER A 102 -13.53 9.98 -11.11
C SER A 102 -12.55 9.41 -10.10
N LEU A 103 -12.26 8.11 -10.19
CA LEU A 103 -11.20 7.49 -9.39
C LEU A 103 -9.84 8.02 -9.85
N VAL A 104 -8.93 8.24 -8.91
CA VAL A 104 -7.55 8.69 -9.19
C VAL A 104 -6.61 7.52 -9.01
N ASP A 105 -5.86 7.18 -10.06
CA ASP A 105 -4.71 6.29 -9.96
C ASP A 105 -3.48 7.13 -9.59
N GLY A 106 -3.09 7.09 -8.31
CA GLY A 106 -1.94 7.84 -7.81
C GLY A 106 -0.58 7.31 -8.26
N GLY A 107 -0.49 6.04 -8.70
CA GLY A 107 0.74 5.47 -9.22
C GLY A 107 1.01 5.87 -10.67
N ALA A 108 -0.04 5.95 -11.47
CA ALA A 108 0.03 6.39 -12.86
C ALA A 108 -0.22 7.89 -13.06
N PHE A 109 -0.72 8.60 -12.03
CA PHE A 109 -1.24 9.96 -12.13
C PHE A 109 -2.27 10.11 -13.26
N THR A 110 -3.32 9.28 -13.22
CA THR A 110 -4.41 9.33 -14.21
C THR A 110 -5.78 9.29 -13.55
N LEU A 111 -6.81 9.76 -14.28
CA LEU A 111 -8.21 9.57 -13.91
C LEU A 111 -8.73 8.26 -14.53
N GLY A 112 -9.35 7.43 -13.70
CA GLY A 112 -9.93 6.16 -14.08
C GLY A 112 -11.45 6.23 -14.25
N ALA A 113 -12.13 5.20 -13.72
CA ALA A 113 -13.57 5.07 -13.83
C ALA A 113 -14.29 6.31 -13.27
N THR A 114 -15.32 6.75 -13.99
CA THR A 114 -16.12 7.93 -13.64
C THR A 114 -17.58 7.55 -13.44
N GLY A 115 -18.19 8.05 -12.37
CA GLY A 115 -19.62 7.94 -12.07
C GLY A 115 -20.30 9.31 -12.10
N ARG A 116 -21.60 9.32 -12.40
CA ARG A 116 -22.46 10.51 -12.32
C ARG A 116 -23.46 10.37 -11.19
N PHE A 117 -23.79 11.50 -10.59
CA PHE A 117 -24.80 11.62 -9.55
C PHE A 117 -25.92 12.53 -10.03
N SER A 118 -27.06 12.44 -9.35
CA SER A 118 -28.15 13.38 -9.57
C SER A 118 -27.88 14.66 -8.78
N SER A 119 -28.30 15.82 -9.29
CA SER A 119 -28.02 17.12 -8.66
C SER A 119 -28.75 17.35 -7.33
N ASP A 120 -29.70 16.49 -6.99
CA ASP A 120 -30.47 16.51 -5.74
C ASP A 120 -29.86 15.63 -4.64
N VAL A 121 -28.67 15.07 -4.88
CA VAL A 121 -27.91 14.31 -3.89
C VAL A 121 -26.52 14.89 -3.63
N ASP A 122 -26.13 14.89 -2.37
CA ASP A 122 -24.76 15.10 -1.93
C ASP A 122 -24.08 13.73 -1.71
N VAL A 123 -22.78 13.63 -2.02
CA VAL A 123 -22.05 12.36 -2.01
C VAL A 123 -20.77 12.50 -1.21
N SER A 124 -20.64 11.68 -0.18
CA SER A 124 -19.43 11.57 0.64
C SER A 124 -18.76 10.21 0.44
N TYR A 125 -17.43 10.20 0.49
CA TYR A 125 -16.62 9.00 0.25
C TYR A 125 -15.87 8.62 1.53
N GLY A 126 -15.94 7.35 1.92
CA GLY A 126 -15.21 6.80 3.06
C GLY A 126 -14.68 5.42 2.74
N ALA A 127 -13.39 5.31 2.42
CA ALA A 127 -12.72 4.08 1.99
C ALA A 127 -13.50 3.27 0.93
N ASP A 128 -14.22 2.22 1.35
CA ASP A 128 -15.04 1.34 0.51
C ASP A 128 -16.53 1.70 0.49
N THR A 129 -16.92 2.73 1.22
CA THR A 129 -18.29 3.17 1.41
C THR A 129 -18.52 4.50 0.71
N VAL A 130 -19.63 4.60 -0.01
CA VAL A 130 -20.11 5.85 -0.59
C VAL A 130 -21.43 6.18 0.07
N VAL A 131 -21.48 7.32 0.74
CA VAL A 131 -22.67 7.81 1.41
C VAL A 131 -23.36 8.80 0.49
N VAL A 132 -24.63 8.56 0.18
CA VAL A 132 -25.46 9.43 -0.64
C VAL A 132 -26.51 10.06 0.26
N THR A 133 -26.64 11.39 0.20
CA THR A 133 -27.60 12.17 1.00
C THR A 133 -28.55 12.92 0.07
N GLU A 134 -29.85 12.66 0.16
CA GLU A 134 -30.87 13.43 -0.57
C GLU A 134 -31.03 14.82 0.06
N LEU A 135 -30.67 15.88 -0.68
CA LEU A 135 -30.67 17.26 -0.20
C LEU A 135 -32.07 17.73 0.27
N PRO A 136 -33.18 17.45 -0.44
CA PRO A 136 -34.51 17.88 -0.02
C PRO A 136 -35.02 17.27 1.29
N THR A 137 -34.69 16.00 1.55
CA THR A 137 -35.30 15.22 2.65
C THR A 137 -34.32 14.90 3.78
N GLY A 138 -33.01 14.99 3.52
CA GLY A 138 -31.96 14.54 4.42
C GLY A 138 -31.86 13.02 4.58
N LYS A 139 -32.51 12.23 3.70
CA LYS A 139 -32.36 10.77 3.73
C LYS A 139 -30.97 10.36 3.27
N VAL A 140 -30.42 9.32 3.91
CA VAL A 140 -29.04 8.86 3.70
C VAL A 140 -29.02 7.37 3.37
N TRP A 141 -28.16 6.98 2.43
CA TRP A 141 -27.87 5.59 2.06
C TRP A 141 -26.34 5.38 2.02
N ALA A 142 -25.88 4.17 2.33
CA ALA A 142 -24.47 3.77 2.38
C ALA A 142 -24.28 2.32 1.95
#